data_AF-A0A7S0L540-F1
#
_entry.id   AF-A0A7S0L540-F1
#
_cell.length_a   1.000
_cell.length_b   1.000
_cell.length_c   1.000
_cell.angle_alpha   90.00
_cell.angle_beta   90.00
_cell.angle_gamma   90.00
#
_symmetry.space_group_name_H-M   'P 1'
#
loop_
_entity.id
_entity.type
_entity.pdbx_description
1 polymer ?
#
loop_
_entity_poly.entity_id
_entity_poly.type
_entity_poly.pdbx_seq_one_letter_code
_entity_poly.pdbx_strand_id
1 'polypeptide(L)'
;RAAYAGAEPFPHIFIDGLFPTSVLQELDLELPKTSANRRGCATERCFMQKGVQYRKSTIDKEAHMGPATRAVFAFLKSSVWVTFLETLSGITGILPDPHYRGSGVHLTGPGGQLQVHADFNRYEDLGLRRRVNTFLFLNREWPESYGGHLELWNRNMTACRQRILPSLGRFVVFSSTDFSYPGHPVPLA
;
A
#
# COMPACT_ATOMS: atom_id res chain seq x y z
N ARG A 1 -12.47 -1.23 15.94
CA ARG A 1 -11.47 -0.58 16.82
C ARG A 1 -10.66 -1.59 17.66
N ALA A 2 -11.27 -2.38 18.54
CA ALA A 2 -10.52 -3.35 19.37
C ALA A 2 -9.66 -4.34 18.55
N ALA A 3 -10.24 -4.90 17.48
CA ALA A 3 -9.51 -5.79 16.56
C ALA A 3 -8.29 -5.14 15.91
N TYR A 4 -8.35 -3.83 15.59
CA TYR A 4 -7.22 -3.08 15.05
C TYR A 4 -6.15 -2.83 16.11
N ALA A 5 -6.57 -2.32 17.27
CA ALA A 5 -5.66 -1.89 18.33
C ALA A 5 -4.90 -3.06 18.98
N GLY A 6 -5.54 -4.22 19.10
CA GLY A 6 -4.95 -5.43 19.68
C GLY A 6 -4.30 -6.36 18.66
N ALA A 7 -4.17 -5.96 17.38
CA ALA A 7 -3.59 -6.80 16.36
C ALA A 7 -2.05 -6.90 16.52
N GLU A 8 -1.51 -8.09 16.26
CA GLU A 8 -0.08 -8.40 16.24
C GLU A 8 0.40 -8.59 14.80
N PRO A 9 1.56 -8.08 14.38
CA PRO A 9 2.70 -7.64 15.22
C PRO A 9 2.69 -6.15 15.61
N PHE A 10 1.75 -5.40 15.07
CA PHE A 10 1.47 -4.00 15.39
C PHE A 10 0.02 -3.69 14.98
N PRO A 11 -0.58 -2.58 15.46
CA PRO A 11 -1.98 -2.29 15.18
C PRO A 11 -2.26 -2.23 13.67
N HIS A 12 -3.11 -3.13 13.18
CA HIS A 12 -3.46 -3.27 11.77
C HIS A 12 -4.81 -3.95 11.60
N ILE A 13 -5.42 -3.78 10.43
CA ILE A 13 -6.58 -4.56 9.99
C ILE A 13 -6.61 -4.56 8.46
N PHE A 14 -7.21 -5.60 7.88
CA PHE A 14 -7.65 -5.56 6.48
C PHE A 14 -9.18 -5.70 6.42
N ILE A 15 -9.79 -5.02 5.45
CA ILE A 15 -11.24 -4.92 5.27
C ILE A 15 -11.53 -5.18 3.80
N ASP A 16 -12.34 -6.19 3.54
CA ASP A 16 -12.87 -6.48 2.21
C ASP A 16 -14.24 -5.82 2.03
N GLY A 17 -14.60 -5.48 0.78
CA GLY A 17 -15.92 -4.91 0.46
C GLY A 17 -16.13 -3.46 0.91
N LEU A 18 -15.05 -2.73 1.23
CA LEU A 18 -15.14 -1.32 1.63
C LEU A 18 -15.42 -0.37 0.46
N PHE A 19 -15.00 -0.76 -0.75
CA PHE A 19 -15.18 0.02 -1.98
C PHE A 19 -16.22 -0.63 -2.90
N PRO A 20 -17.12 0.16 -3.52
CA PRO A 20 -18.06 -0.37 -4.50
C PRO A 20 -17.33 -1.02 -5.68
N THR A 21 -17.84 -2.15 -6.16
CA THR A 21 -17.24 -2.89 -7.29
C THR A 21 -17.10 -2.03 -8.54
N SER A 22 -18.05 -1.11 -8.80
CA SER A 22 -17.98 -0.17 -9.93
C SER A 22 -16.74 0.74 -9.85
N VAL A 23 -16.41 1.26 -8.67
CA VAL A 23 -15.20 2.08 -8.48
C VAL A 23 -13.94 1.26 -8.75
N LEU A 24 -13.90 0.02 -8.26
CA LEU A 24 -12.76 -0.88 -8.48
C LEU A 24 -12.58 -1.25 -9.96
N GLN A 25 -13.68 -1.38 -10.71
CA GLN A 25 -13.65 -1.62 -12.16
C GLN A 25 -13.09 -0.42 -12.91
N GLU A 26 -13.51 0.80 -12.58
CA GLU A 26 -12.97 2.02 -13.22
C GLU A 26 -11.47 2.18 -12.95
N LEU A 27 -11.02 1.90 -11.72
CA LEU A 27 -9.58 1.88 -11.40
C LEU A 27 -8.83 0.85 -12.25
N ASP A 28 -9.37 -0.37 -12.36
CA ASP A 28 -8.76 -1.44 -13.16
C ASP A 28 -8.62 -1.05 -14.64
N LEU A 29 -9.53 -0.25 -15.20
CA LEU A 29 -9.45 0.24 -16.58
C LEU A 29 -8.32 1.26 -16.78
N GLU A 30 -8.04 2.11 -15.78
CA GLU A 30 -7.01 3.15 -15.87
C GLU A 30 -5.60 2.65 -15.61
N LEU A 31 -5.46 1.63 -14.77
CA LEU A 31 -4.14 1.16 -14.36
C LEU A 31 -3.44 0.37 -15.46
N PRO A 32 -2.10 0.49 -15.57
CA PRO A 32 -1.34 -0.29 -16.53
C PRO A 32 -1.63 -1.79 -16.35
N LYS A 33 -2.22 -2.41 -17.37
CA LYS A 33 -2.35 -3.87 -17.42
C LYS A 33 -0.92 -4.42 -17.45
N THR A 34 -0.57 -5.22 -16.46
CA THR A 34 0.80 -5.69 -16.23
C THR A 34 1.23 -6.69 -17.31
N SER A 35 1.54 -6.21 -18.52
CA SER A 35 2.57 -6.83 -19.34
C SER A 35 3.88 -6.17 -18.94
N ALA A 36 4.64 -6.84 -18.07
CA ALA A 36 5.97 -6.38 -17.72
C ALA A 36 6.75 -6.09 -19.02
N ASN A 37 7.35 -4.90 -19.12
CA ASN A 37 8.22 -4.58 -20.24
C ASN A 37 9.42 -5.55 -20.26
N ARG A 38 10.29 -5.47 -21.29
CA ARG A 38 11.47 -6.35 -21.42
C ARG A 38 12.37 -6.43 -20.16
N ARG A 39 12.26 -5.48 -19.24
CA ARG A 39 13.02 -5.39 -17.98
C ARG A 39 12.29 -5.98 -16.76
N GLY A 40 11.07 -6.47 -16.93
CA GLY A 40 10.25 -6.98 -15.82
C GLY A 40 9.43 -5.88 -15.11
N CYS A 41 9.33 -4.67 -15.68
CA CYS A 41 8.72 -3.51 -15.03
C CYS A 41 7.39 -3.11 -15.67
N ALA A 42 6.44 -2.67 -14.86
CA ALA A 42 5.13 -2.23 -15.33
C ALA A 42 5.16 -0.83 -15.98
N THR A 43 6.14 0.01 -15.65
CA THR A 43 6.33 1.32 -16.30
C THR A 43 7.81 1.54 -16.66
N GLU A 44 8.11 2.62 -17.37
CA GLU A 44 9.49 2.99 -17.73
C GLU A 44 10.35 3.35 -16.51
N ARG A 45 9.73 3.92 -15.47
CA ARG A 45 10.36 4.26 -14.19
C ARG A 45 10.23 3.06 -13.25
N CYS A 46 11.36 2.45 -12.95
CA CYS A 46 11.39 1.20 -12.21
C CYS A 46 12.65 1.04 -11.40
N PHE A 47 12.52 0.50 -10.19
CA PHE A 47 13.66 0.16 -9.34
C PHE A 47 14.35 -1.10 -9.87
N MET A 48 15.42 -0.91 -10.64
CA MET A 48 16.18 -2.00 -11.28
C MET A 48 17.44 -2.41 -10.52
N GLN A 49 17.89 -1.60 -9.56
CA GLN A 49 18.98 -1.97 -8.68
C GLN A 49 18.44 -2.91 -7.60
N LYS A 50 19.08 -4.07 -7.42
CA LYS A 50 18.72 -4.98 -6.33
C LYS A 50 18.97 -4.28 -4.99
N GLY A 51 17.92 -4.20 -4.18
CA GLY A 51 17.91 -3.54 -2.87
C GLY A 51 16.57 -3.77 -2.19
N VAL A 52 16.11 -2.79 -1.41
CA VAL A 52 14.80 -2.87 -0.72
C VAL A 52 13.65 -3.02 -1.71
N GLN A 53 13.73 -2.39 -2.88
CA GLN A 53 12.71 -2.46 -3.93
C GLN A 53 13.35 -3.00 -5.21
N TYR A 54 12.73 -3.96 -5.87
CA TYR A 54 13.22 -4.52 -7.13
C TYR A 54 12.05 -4.82 -8.08
N ARG A 55 12.17 -4.41 -9.36
CA ARG A 55 11.11 -4.49 -10.39
C ARG A 55 9.77 -3.91 -9.95
N LYS A 56 9.85 -2.88 -9.11
CA LYS A 56 8.73 -2.08 -8.64
C LYS A 56 8.68 -0.76 -9.39
N SER A 57 7.50 -0.38 -9.84
CA SER A 57 7.18 0.87 -10.51
C SER A 57 6.20 1.67 -9.66
N THR A 58 6.27 3.00 -9.78
CA THR A 58 5.38 3.92 -9.06
C THR A 58 4.80 4.97 -10.00
N ILE A 59 3.54 5.32 -9.79
CA ILE A 59 2.89 6.52 -10.33
C ILE A 59 2.53 7.37 -9.12
N ASP A 60 3.38 8.34 -8.82
CA ASP A 60 3.32 9.21 -7.63
C ASP A 60 3.04 10.67 -7.99
N LYS A 61 2.91 10.97 -9.29
CA LYS A 61 2.48 12.28 -9.78
C LYS A 61 1.00 12.23 -10.15
N GLU A 62 0.19 13.03 -9.46
CA GLU A 62 -1.26 13.11 -9.71
C GLU A 62 -1.59 13.44 -11.17
N ALA A 63 -0.78 14.28 -11.83
CA ALA A 63 -0.94 14.61 -13.24
C ALA A 63 -0.83 13.41 -14.20
N HIS A 64 -0.27 12.28 -13.75
CA HIS A 64 -0.16 11.05 -14.54
C HIS A 64 -1.26 10.02 -14.18
N MET A 65 -2.18 10.36 -13.28
CA MET A 65 -3.26 9.49 -12.85
C MET A 65 -4.54 9.79 -13.64
N GLY A 66 -5.29 8.75 -14.01
CA GLY A 66 -6.60 8.89 -14.65
C GLY A 66 -7.64 9.51 -13.71
N PRO A 67 -8.79 9.97 -14.25
CA PRO A 67 -9.86 10.58 -13.46
C PRO A 67 -10.38 9.71 -12.30
N ALA A 68 -10.59 8.40 -12.48
CA ALA A 68 -11.06 7.50 -11.44
C ALA A 68 -10.02 7.34 -10.32
N THR A 69 -8.75 7.18 -10.69
CA THR A 69 -7.62 7.10 -9.75
C THR A 69 -7.52 8.37 -8.92
N ARG A 70 -7.62 9.54 -9.55
CA ARG A 70 -7.63 10.84 -8.86
C ARG A 70 -8.82 11.00 -7.93
N ALA A 71 -10.02 10.60 -8.37
CA ALA A 71 -11.23 10.68 -7.54
C ALA A 71 -11.11 9.81 -6.28
N VAL A 72 -10.55 8.61 -6.39
CA VAL A 72 -10.31 7.73 -5.24
C VAL A 72 -9.29 8.35 -4.30
N PHE A 73 -8.16 8.87 -4.79
CA PHE A 73 -7.20 9.56 -3.92
C PHE A 73 -7.81 10.80 -3.25
N ALA A 74 -8.63 11.58 -3.95
CA ALA A 74 -9.34 12.72 -3.35
C ALA A 74 -10.27 12.27 -2.21
N PHE A 75 -11.01 11.16 -2.41
CA PHE A 75 -11.83 10.57 -1.36
C PHE A 75 -10.99 10.08 -0.17
N LEU A 76 -9.88 9.38 -0.41
CA LEU A 76 -8.95 8.91 0.64
C LEU A 76 -8.27 10.06 1.41
N LYS A 77 -8.36 11.30 0.90
CA LYS A 77 -7.87 12.52 1.56
C LYS A 77 -8.99 13.40 2.10
N SER A 78 -10.25 13.00 1.96
CA SER A 78 -11.41 13.75 2.44
C SER A 78 -11.53 13.72 3.95
N SER A 79 -12.24 14.70 4.53
CA SER A 79 -12.51 14.76 5.96
C SER A 79 -13.22 13.51 6.48
N VAL A 80 -14.18 12.97 5.72
CA VAL A 80 -14.90 11.73 6.07
C VAL A 80 -13.92 10.56 6.20
N TRP A 81 -12.97 10.43 5.27
CA TRP A 81 -11.99 9.36 5.32
C TRP A 81 -10.98 9.55 6.46
N VAL A 82 -10.53 10.79 6.68
CA VAL A 82 -9.65 11.12 7.81
C VAL A 82 -10.33 10.74 9.13
N THR A 83 -11.58 11.17 9.36
CA THR A 83 -12.34 10.83 10.58
C THR A 83 -12.51 9.31 10.74
N PHE A 84 -12.73 8.58 9.64
CA PHE A 84 -12.76 7.11 9.67
C PHE A 84 -11.42 6.54 10.18
N LEU A 85 -10.28 7.00 9.64
CA LEU A 85 -8.95 6.55 10.07
C LEU A 85 -8.65 6.93 11.52
N GLU A 86 -9.00 8.13 11.96
CA GLU A 86 -8.81 8.58 13.34
C GLU A 86 -9.63 7.73 14.32
N THR A 87 -10.90 7.46 13.98
CA THR A 87 -11.78 6.62 14.80
C THR A 87 -11.28 5.18 14.89
N LEU A 88 -10.81 4.63 13.77
CA LEU A 88 -10.30 3.27 13.70
C LEU A 88 -9.00 3.12 14.49
N SER A 89 -8.05 4.03 14.26
CA SER A 89 -6.69 3.96 14.82
C SER A 89 -6.58 4.51 16.24
N GLY A 90 -7.50 5.38 16.65
CA GLY A 90 -7.40 6.15 17.89
C GLY A 90 -6.37 7.28 17.84
N ILE A 91 -5.78 7.57 16.68
CA ILE A 91 -4.84 8.67 16.48
C ILE A 91 -5.64 9.87 15.98
N THR A 92 -5.56 11.00 16.68
CA THR A 92 -6.28 12.24 16.34
C THR A 92 -5.38 13.26 15.66
N GLY A 93 -5.97 14.19 14.90
CA GLY A 93 -5.24 15.23 14.18
C GLY A 93 -4.50 14.71 12.95
N ILE A 94 -5.04 13.68 12.29
CA ILE A 94 -4.41 13.12 11.08
C ILE A 94 -4.57 14.13 9.94
N LEU A 95 -3.45 14.49 9.31
CA LEU A 95 -3.43 15.30 8.11
C LEU A 95 -3.18 14.41 6.88
N PRO A 96 -4.02 14.48 5.83
CA PRO A 96 -3.75 13.79 4.58
C PRO A 96 -2.54 14.43 3.88
N ASP A 97 -1.67 13.61 3.28
CA ASP A 97 -0.52 14.10 2.53
C ASP A 97 -0.95 14.61 1.13
N PRO A 98 -0.82 15.92 0.83
CA PRO A 98 -1.18 16.45 -0.48
C PRO A 98 -0.15 16.10 -1.57
N HIS A 99 1.06 15.68 -1.21
CA HIS A 99 2.20 15.56 -2.14
C HIS A 99 2.56 14.12 -2.53
N TYR A 100 1.77 13.13 -2.11
CA TYR A 100 1.99 11.71 -2.42
C TYR A 100 3.39 11.20 -2.04
N ARG A 101 4.00 11.75 -0.98
CA ARG A 101 5.33 11.36 -0.52
C ARG A 101 5.28 9.91 -0.03
N GLY A 102 5.81 9.01 -0.87
CA GLY A 102 5.74 7.55 -0.66
C GLY A 102 4.31 6.98 -0.71
N SER A 103 3.43 7.65 -1.44
CA SER A 103 2.11 7.17 -1.81
C SER A 103 2.01 7.14 -3.35
N GLY A 104 0.86 6.76 -3.87
CA GLY A 104 0.60 6.63 -5.30
C GLY A 104 0.26 5.20 -5.69
N VAL A 105 0.25 4.96 -7.00
CA VAL A 105 0.00 3.62 -7.54
C VAL A 105 1.31 2.86 -7.56
N HIS A 106 1.33 1.68 -6.93
CA HIS A 106 2.48 0.80 -6.91
C HIS A 106 2.22 -0.44 -7.76
N LEU A 107 3.14 -0.75 -8.66
CA LEU A 107 3.08 -1.94 -9.51
C LEU A 107 4.37 -2.74 -9.33
N THR A 108 4.25 -4.05 -9.11
CA THR A 108 5.41 -4.95 -9.03
C THR A 108 5.25 -6.03 -10.09
N GLY A 109 6.25 -6.17 -10.96
CA GLY A 109 6.25 -7.19 -12.01
C GLY A 109 6.82 -8.53 -11.55
N PRO A 110 6.72 -9.59 -12.38
CA PRO A 110 7.30 -10.91 -12.10
C PRO A 110 8.78 -10.85 -11.70
N GLY A 111 9.15 -11.61 -10.67
CA GLY A 111 10.46 -11.58 -10.02
C GLY A 111 10.76 -10.31 -9.22
N GLY A 112 9.79 -9.39 -9.11
CA GLY A 112 9.88 -8.19 -8.29
C GLY A 112 9.51 -8.44 -6.84
N GLN A 113 10.03 -7.58 -5.96
CA GLN A 113 9.86 -7.70 -4.52
C GLN A 113 9.94 -6.34 -3.81
N LEU A 114 9.43 -6.31 -2.58
CA LEU A 114 9.64 -5.26 -1.60
C LEU A 114 10.12 -5.91 -0.30
N GLN A 115 11.41 -5.79 0.00
CA GLN A 115 11.98 -6.31 1.23
C GLN A 115 11.27 -5.73 2.46
N VAL A 116 11.27 -6.50 3.55
CA VAL A 116 10.71 -6.06 4.83
C VAL A 116 11.49 -4.84 5.31
N HIS A 117 10.78 -3.76 5.64
CA HIS A 117 11.39 -2.49 6.03
C HIS A 117 10.46 -1.73 6.97
N ALA A 118 11.02 -0.83 7.78
CA ALA A 118 10.21 0.24 8.36
C ALA A 118 10.05 1.34 7.30
N ASP A 119 8.84 1.87 7.18
CA ASP A 119 8.64 3.04 6.32
C ASP A 119 9.37 4.27 6.87
N PHE A 120 9.67 5.21 5.98
CA PHE A 120 10.13 6.52 6.44
C PHE A 120 9.02 7.19 7.25
N ASN A 121 9.32 7.59 8.48
CA ASN A 121 8.28 8.10 9.38
C ASN A 121 8.31 9.63 9.53
N ARG A 122 9.22 10.32 8.86
CA ARG A 122 9.38 11.78 8.94
C ARG A 122 9.22 12.46 7.58
N TYR A 123 8.44 13.53 7.58
CA TYR A 123 8.35 14.49 6.50
C TYR A 123 9.01 15.78 7.01
N GLU A 124 10.34 15.88 6.84
CA GLU A 124 11.15 16.97 7.37
C GLU A 124 10.65 18.36 6.91
N ASP A 125 10.32 18.52 5.63
CA ASP A 125 9.92 19.83 5.08
C ASP A 125 8.62 20.38 5.71
N LEU A 126 7.76 19.51 6.23
CA LEU A 126 6.51 19.89 6.90
C LEU A 126 6.57 19.71 8.43
N GLY A 127 7.68 19.18 8.97
CA GLY A 127 7.78 18.81 10.38
C GLY A 127 6.78 17.72 10.82
N LEU A 128 6.22 16.96 9.88
CA LEU A 128 5.18 15.96 10.14
C LEU A 128 5.75 14.56 10.28
N ARG A 129 4.98 13.68 10.95
CA ARG A 129 5.28 12.25 11.01
C ARG A 129 4.18 11.43 10.36
N ARG A 130 4.57 10.40 9.63
CA ARG A 130 3.64 9.38 9.15
C ARG A 130 3.09 8.61 10.35
N ARG A 131 1.77 8.52 10.47
CA ARG A 131 1.09 7.89 11.61
C ARG A 131 0.25 6.69 11.21
N VAL A 132 -0.33 6.73 10.02
CA VAL A 132 -1.20 5.68 9.49
C VAL A 132 -0.81 5.44 8.04
N ASN A 133 -0.63 4.18 7.68
CA ASN A 133 -0.43 3.74 6.31
C ASN A 133 -1.64 2.95 5.83
N THR A 134 -1.93 3.08 4.55
CA THR A 134 -3.05 2.40 3.91
C THR A 134 -2.63 1.79 2.59
N PHE A 135 -3.18 0.62 2.27
CA PHE A 135 -3.08 -0.03 0.98
C PHE A 135 -4.48 -0.34 0.47
N LEU A 136 -4.73 -0.14 -0.82
CA LEU A 136 -5.89 -0.68 -1.52
C LEU A 136 -5.37 -1.58 -2.64
N PHE A 137 -5.62 -2.88 -2.53
CA PHE A 137 -5.21 -3.83 -3.55
C PHE A 137 -6.20 -3.86 -4.70
N LEU A 138 -5.68 -3.92 -5.92
CA LEU A 138 -6.45 -3.84 -7.15
C LEU A 138 -6.25 -5.08 -8.05
N ASN A 139 -5.73 -6.17 -7.49
CA ASN A 139 -5.41 -7.36 -8.28
C ASN A 139 -6.64 -8.27 -8.44
N ARG A 140 -7.13 -8.39 -9.67
CA ARG A 140 -8.22 -9.31 -10.04
C ARG A 140 -7.70 -10.74 -10.04
N GLU A 141 -8.48 -11.66 -9.46
CA GLU A 141 -8.22 -13.11 -9.52
C GLU A 141 -6.74 -13.47 -9.24
N TRP A 142 -6.26 -13.15 -8.04
CA TRP A 142 -4.86 -13.35 -7.66
C TRP A 142 -4.64 -14.74 -7.05
N PRO A 143 -4.04 -15.71 -7.76
CA PRO A 143 -3.78 -17.03 -7.21
C PRO A 143 -2.70 -16.96 -6.14
N GLU A 144 -2.83 -17.74 -5.07
CA GLU A 144 -1.84 -17.75 -3.99
C GLU A 144 -0.43 -18.13 -4.47
N SER A 145 -0.34 -18.95 -5.52
CA SER A 145 0.93 -19.37 -6.13
C SER A 145 1.76 -18.22 -6.72
N TYR A 146 1.14 -17.05 -6.99
CA TYR A 146 1.89 -15.87 -7.46
C TYR A 146 2.68 -15.19 -6.33
N GLY A 147 2.40 -15.53 -5.07
CA GLY A 147 3.03 -14.88 -3.93
C GLY A 147 2.52 -13.44 -3.76
N GLY A 148 3.42 -12.50 -3.47
CA GLY A 148 3.08 -11.07 -3.36
C GLY A 148 2.25 -10.68 -2.15
N HIS A 149 2.12 -11.57 -1.16
CA HIS A 149 1.40 -11.28 0.06
C HIS A 149 2.07 -10.11 0.78
N LEU A 150 1.26 -9.18 1.27
CA LEU A 150 1.74 -8.22 2.25
C LEU A 150 2.00 -8.96 3.55
N GLU A 151 3.26 -9.04 3.92
CA GLU A 151 3.75 -9.64 5.15
C GLU A 151 3.97 -8.55 6.19
N LEU A 152 3.48 -8.78 7.41
CA LEU A 152 3.76 -7.94 8.57
C LEU A 152 4.64 -8.73 9.54
N TRP A 153 5.80 -8.17 9.85
CA TRP A 153 6.82 -8.84 10.64
C TRP A 153 6.87 -8.32 12.07
N ASN A 154 7.29 -9.18 13.01
CA ASN A 154 7.50 -8.80 14.39
C ASN A 154 8.61 -7.75 14.53
N ARG A 155 8.65 -7.07 15.68
CA ARG A 155 9.62 -5.99 15.98
C ARG A 155 11.09 -6.37 15.77
N ASN A 156 11.44 -7.64 15.96
CA ASN A 156 12.82 -8.12 15.80
C ASN A 156 13.12 -8.62 14.37
N MET A 157 12.14 -8.52 13.45
CA MET A 157 12.22 -9.02 12.07
C MET A 157 12.63 -10.49 11.96
N THR A 158 12.28 -11.31 12.94
CA THR A 158 12.61 -12.75 12.98
C THR A 158 11.48 -13.64 12.47
N ALA A 159 10.24 -13.15 12.46
CA ALA A 159 9.09 -13.92 12.01
C ALA A 159 8.02 -13.03 11.36
N CYS A 160 7.53 -13.49 10.22
CA CYS A 160 6.26 -13.03 9.67
C CYS A 160 5.12 -13.45 10.61
N ARG A 161 4.33 -12.47 11.08
CA ARG A 161 3.19 -12.71 11.98
C ARG A 161 1.85 -12.65 11.27
N GLN A 162 1.80 -11.98 10.12
CA GLN A 162 0.59 -11.86 9.32
C GLN A 162 0.94 -11.85 7.84
N ARG A 163 0.15 -12.57 7.03
CA ARG A 163 0.27 -12.61 5.56
C ARG A 163 -1.09 -12.27 4.95
N ILE A 164 -1.14 -11.23 4.13
CA ILE A 164 -2.36 -10.71 3.54
C ILE A 164 -2.28 -10.85 2.03
N LEU A 165 -3.15 -11.70 1.46
CA LEU A 165 -3.28 -11.87 0.02
C LEU A 165 -3.74 -10.55 -0.62
N PRO A 166 -3.10 -10.06 -1.71
CA PRO A 166 -3.37 -8.74 -2.27
C PRO A 166 -4.57 -8.77 -3.22
N SER A 167 -5.75 -9.16 -2.75
CA SER A 167 -6.96 -9.35 -3.56
C SER A 167 -7.67 -8.03 -3.92
N LEU A 168 -8.38 -7.98 -5.05
CA LEU A 168 -9.16 -6.84 -5.51
C LEU A 168 -10.06 -6.26 -4.40
N GLY A 169 -9.96 -4.95 -4.16
CA GLY A 169 -10.79 -4.22 -3.21
C GLY A 169 -10.39 -4.41 -1.74
N ARG A 170 -9.39 -5.24 -1.45
CA ARG A 170 -8.89 -5.42 -0.09
C ARG A 170 -8.17 -4.16 0.35
N PHE A 171 -8.73 -3.53 1.37
CA PHE A 171 -8.13 -2.39 2.04
C PHE A 171 -7.33 -2.87 3.25
N VAL A 172 -6.09 -2.42 3.39
CA VAL A 172 -5.26 -2.67 4.58
C VAL A 172 -4.91 -1.33 5.20
N VAL A 173 -4.95 -1.27 6.52
CA VAL A 173 -4.53 -0.09 7.28
C VAL A 173 -3.76 -0.52 8.52
N PHE A 174 -2.71 0.20 8.85
CA PHE A 174 -1.90 -0.03 10.05
C PHE A 174 -1.27 1.24 10.59
N SER A 175 -0.93 1.21 11.88
CA SER A 175 -0.27 2.32 12.55
C SER A 175 1.22 2.29 12.22
N SER A 176 1.73 3.37 11.66
CA SER A 176 3.15 3.52 11.33
C SER A 176 3.95 3.89 12.57
N THR A 177 4.99 3.12 12.83
CA THR A 177 5.97 3.36 13.90
C THR A 177 7.37 3.01 13.40
N ASP A 178 8.40 3.29 14.18
CA ASP A 178 9.77 2.89 13.83
C ASP A 178 9.97 1.37 13.79
N PHE A 179 8.97 0.60 14.24
CA PHE A 179 8.97 -0.85 14.34
C PHE A 179 7.79 -1.52 13.62
N SER A 180 7.09 -0.80 12.73
CA SER A 180 6.09 -1.40 11.85
C SER A 180 6.75 -1.86 10.56
N TYR A 181 6.89 -3.17 10.38
CA TYR A 181 7.68 -3.79 9.31
C TYR A 181 6.82 -4.52 8.25
N PRO A 182 6.25 -3.79 7.27
CA PRO A 182 5.60 -4.40 6.10
C PRO A 182 6.60 -4.80 5.00
N GLY A 183 6.21 -5.74 4.14
CA GLY A 183 6.92 -6.06 2.91
C GLY A 183 6.23 -7.17 2.12
N HIS A 184 6.77 -7.50 0.95
CA HIS A 184 6.55 -8.79 0.28
C HIS A 184 7.94 -9.29 -0.17
N PRO A 185 8.70 -9.94 0.73
CA PRO A 185 10.12 -10.21 0.49
C PRO A 185 10.36 -11.36 -0.50
N VAL A 186 9.35 -12.20 -0.75
CA VAL A 186 9.41 -13.27 -1.74
C VAL A 186 9.09 -12.68 -3.12
N PRO A 187 9.98 -12.83 -4.12
CA PRO A 187 9.72 -12.39 -5.48
C PRO A 187 8.41 -12.96 -6.04
N LEU A 188 7.68 -12.15 -6.79
CA LEU A 188 6.51 -12.62 -7.53
C LEU A 188 6.89 -13.72 -8.52
N ALA A 189 6.01 -14.72 -8.68
CA ALA A 189 6.16 -15.75 -9.71
C ALA A 189 6.13 -15.17 -11.13
#